data_AF-A0A968WWJ4-F1
#
_entry.id   AF-A0A968WWJ4-F1
#
_cell.length_a   1.000
_cell.length_b   1.000
_cell.length_c   1.000
_cell.angle_alpha   90.00
_cell.angle_beta   90.00
_cell.angle_gamma   90.00
#
_symmetry.space_group_name_H-M   'P 1'
#
loop_
_entity.id
_entity.type
_entity.pdbx_description
1 polymer ?
#
loop_
_entity_poly.entity_id
_entity_poly.type
_entity_poly.pdbx_seq_one_letter_code
_entity_poly.pdbx_strand_id
1 'polypeptide(L)'
;SPSEQVARPTAAPQPVPVATASPVPAPPNSSLPQPVDPFPPREPKPVKSFRKSEQKPSLRAPSSSAVADQKIPARRRSDEELNEIRRREALSNLAPKPNPQSLVAHLAIVIPAYLLVVASVITCFIYRLKIEIPASFLAIAVLIAIYVFFKKPLSRYHAAFIAVSAFLVILFGTFQYFPHLLNGT
;
A
#
# COMPACT_ATOMS: atom_id res chain seq x y z
N SER A 1 -10.30 -56.30 67.86
CA SER A 1 -10.25 -55.32 68.95
C SER A 1 -9.92 -53.95 68.40
N PRO A 2 -10.49 -52.89 69.00
CA PRO A 2 -10.80 -51.63 68.35
C PRO A 2 -9.84 -50.48 68.75
N SER A 3 -10.20 -49.27 68.29
CA SER A 3 -9.68 -47.95 68.69
C SER A 3 -8.50 -47.46 67.83
N GLU A 4 -8.45 -46.24 67.30
CA GLU A 4 -9.03 -45.00 67.83
C GLU A 4 -9.17 -43.96 66.70
N GLN A 5 -10.40 -43.45 66.53
CA GLN A 5 -10.69 -42.21 65.82
C GLN A 5 -10.18 -41.04 66.68
N VAL A 6 -9.40 -40.13 66.10
CA VAL A 6 -9.20 -38.80 66.68
C VAL A 6 -9.70 -37.76 65.70
N ALA A 7 -10.85 -37.20 66.07
CA ALA A 7 -11.54 -36.13 65.40
C ALA A 7 -10.73 -34.83 65.45
N ARG A 8 -10.69 -34.11 64.32
CA ARG A 8 -10.11 -32.78 64.19
C ARG A 8 -11.19 -31.73 64.50
N PRO A 9 -11.04 -30.89 65.52
CA PRO A 9 -12.03 -29.86 65.84
C PRO A 9 -11.96 -28.68 64.86
N THR A 10 -13.13 -28.36 64.30
CA THR A 10 -13.46 -27.14 63.57
C THR A 10 -13.37 -25.94 64.51
N ALA A 11 -12.34 -25.10 64.34
CA ALA A 11 -12.25 -23.84 65.05
C ALA A 11 -13.21 -22.81 64.41
N ALA A 12 -14.15 -22.33 65.22
CA ALA A 12 -15.06 -21.24 64.89
C ALA A 12 -14.30 -19.90 64.72
N PRO A 13 -14.79 -18.98 63.87
CA PRO A 13 -14.18 -17.68 63.65
C PRO A 13 -14.34 -16.75 64.88
N GLN A 14 -13.22 -16.17 65.33
CA GLN A 14 -13.21 -15.12 66.35
C GLN A 14 -13.74 -13.78 65.80
N PRO A 15 -14.46 -12.98 66.61
CA PRO A 15 -14.82 -11.61 66.28
C PRO A 15 -13.67 -10.64 66.61
N VAL A 16 -13.35 -9.75 65.67
CA VAL A 16 -12.39 -8.63 65.85
C VAL A 16 -13.11 -7.30 65.57
N PRO A 17 -12.61 -6.16 66.06
CA PRO A 17 -13.40 -5.25 66.88
C PRO A 17 -13.81 -3.98 66.14
N VAL A 18 -14.80 -3.33 66.71
CA VAL A 18 -15.34 -2.01 66.40
C VAL A 18 -14.23 -1.00 66.02
N ALA A 19 -14.23 -0.60 64.75
CA ALA A 19 -13.46 0.53 64.25
C ALA A 19 -14.41 1.70 63.94
N THR A 20 -14.36 2.68 64.84
CA THR A 20 -14.59 4.12 64.71
C THR A 20 -15.21 4.62 63.40
N ALA A 21 -16.44 5.11 63.54
CA ALA A 21 -17.15 5.93 62.56
C ALA A 21 -16.28 7.11 62.08
N SER A 22 -15.93 7.09 60.80
CA SER A 22 -15.46 8.29 60.09
C SER A 22 -16.68 9.12 59.67
N PRO A 23 -16.67 10.45 59.87
CA PRO A 23 -17.78 11.30 59.49
C PRO A 23 -17.86 11.43 57.97
N VAL A 24 -19.04 11.13 57.44
CA VAL A 24 -19.43 11.31 56.03
C VAL A 24 -19.29 12.80 55.66
N PRO A 25 -18.51 13.16 54.63
CA PRO A 25 -18.51 14.51 54.10
C PRO A 25 -19.87 14.83 53.48
N ALA A 26 -20.45 15.96 53.87
CA ALA A 26 -21.68 16.48 53.28
C ALA A 26 -21.55 16.60 51.75
N PRO A 27 -22.59 16.24 50.97
CA PRO A 27 -22.57 16.52 49.54
C PRO A 27 -22.56 18.04 49.31
N PRO A 28 -21.70 18.55 48.42
CA PRO A 28 -21.72 19.96 48.06
C PRO A 28 -23.04 20.29 47.35
N ASN A 29 -23.64 21.40 47.77
CA ASN A 29 -24.77 22.07 47.15
C ASN A 29 -24.73 21.96 45.62
N SER A 30 -25.50 21.04 45.08
CA SER A 30 -25.79 20.98 43.66
C SER A 30 -26.93 21.96 43.39
N SER A 31 -26.61 23.24 43.32
CA SER A 31 -27.48 24.22 42.67
C SER A 31 -27.66 23.77 41.23
N LEU A 32 -28.83 23.19 40.94
CA LEU A 32 -29.31 22.93 39.58
C LEU A 32 -29.11 24.19 38.73
N PRO A 33 -28.32 24.15 37.63
CA PRO A 33 -28.41 25.18 36.62
C PRO A 33 -29.80 25.09 35.99
N GLN A 34 -30.49 26.23 35.94
CA GLN A 34 -31.79 26.37 35.28
C GLN A 34 -31.71 25.88 33.82
N PRO A 35 -32.83 25.37 33.24
CA PRO A 35 -32.88 25.02 31.83
C PRO A 35 -32.57 26.27 31.01
N VAL A 36 -31.42 26.27 30.34
CA VAL A 36 -31.09 27.29 29.34
C VAL A 36 -32.04 27.10 28.17
N ASP A 37 -32.71 28.19 27.79
CA ASP A 37 -33.60 28.29 26.64
C ASP A 37 -33.03 27.62 25.38
N PRO A 38 -33.89 27.06 24.51
CA PRO A 38 -33.46 26.35 23.32
C PRO A 38 -32.67 27.28 22.40
N PHE A 39 -31.43 26.87 22.13
CA PHE A 39 -30.53 27.53 21.18
C PHE A 39 -31.26 27.93 19.88
N PRO A 40 -30.99 29.10 19.32
CA PRO A 40 -31.57 29.49 18.03
C PRO A 40 -31.18 28.50 16.94
N PRO A 41 -32.06 28.26 15.95
CA PRO A 41 -31.84 27.29 14.89
C PRO A 41 -30.54 27.63 14.15
N ARG A 42 -29.56 26.72 14.22
CA ARG A 42 -28.33 26.85 13.43
C ARG A 42 -28.69 26.75 11.96
N GLU A 43 -28.40 27.79 11.20
CA GLU A 43 -28.56 27.77 9.75
C GLU A 43 -27.75 26.61 9.16
N PRO A 44 -28.36 25.77 8.29
CA PRO A 44 -27.68 24.64 7.70
C PRO A 44 -26.54 25.13 6.81
N LYS A 45 -25.31 24.70 7.13
CA LYS A 45 -24.13 24.97 6.29
C LYS A 45 -24.42 24.49 4.85
N PRO A 46 -24.20 25.31 3.82
CA PRO A 46 -24.37 24.90 2.44
C PRO A 46 -23.33 23.82 2.12
N VAL A 47 -23.79 22.56 2.06
CA VAL A 47 -22.99 21.46 1.57
C VAL A 47 -22.84 21.68 0.07
N LYS A 48 -21.61 21.97 -0.35
CA LYS A 48 -21.21 22.14 -1.75
C LYS A 48 -21.54 20.82 -2.47
N SER A 49 -22.70 20.77 -3.12
CA SER A 49 -23.13 19.62 -3.89
C SER A 49 -22.11 19.41 -4.99
N PHE A 50 -21.38 18.30 -4.93
CA PHE A 50 -20.60 17.83 -6.05
C PHE A 50 -21.59 17.60 -7.19
N ARG A 51 -21.63 18.56 -8.11
CA ARG A 51 -22.41 18.53 -9.34
C ARG A 51 -22.19 17.19 -10.04
N LYS A 52 -23.20 16.34 -9.93
CA LYS A 52 -23.59 15.31 -10.90
C LYS A 52 -23.85 16.00 -12.25
N SER A 53 -22.81 16.37 -13.00
CA SER A 53 -22.98 17.02 -14.31
C SER A 53 -22.04 16.56 -15.42
N GLU A 54 -21.41 15.39 -15.30
CA GLU A 54 -20.66 14.78 -16.43
C GLU A 54 -21.15 13.39 -16.83
N GLN A 55 -22.43 13.08 -16.60
CA GLN A 55 -23.05 11.94 -17.27
C GLN A 55 -23.55 12.38 -18.66
N LYS A 56 -22.61 12.61 -19.58
CA LYS A 56 -22.92 12.64 -21.02
C LYS A 56 -23.35 11.23 -21.44
N PRO A 57 -24.45 11.05 -22.18
CA PRO A 57 -24.76 9.77 -22.80
C PRO A 57 -23.69 9.50 -23.87
N SER A 58 -22.77 8.58 -23.58
CA SER A 58 -21.83 8.07 -24.58
C SER A 58 -22.61 7.19 -25.55
N LEU A 59 -23.13 7.78 -26.62
CA LEU A 59 -23.52 7.07 -27.84
C LEU A 59 -22.26 6.59 -28.56
N ARG A 60 -21.63 5.54 -28.03
CA ARG A 60 -20.83 4.58 -28.81
C ARG A 60 -20.60 3.33 -27.97
N ALA A 61 -21.34 2.29 -28.31
CA ALA A 61 -21.12 0.95 -27.79
C ALA A 61 -19.68 0.49 -28.09
N PRO A 62 -18.89 0.08 -27.09
CA PRO A 62 -17.93 -0.97 -27.32
C PRO A 62 -18.71 -2.28 -27.36
N SER A 63 -18.69 -2.95 -28.50
CA SER A 63 -18.92 -4.38 -28.57
C SER A 63 -17.82 -5.08 -27.75
N SER A 64 -17.99 -5.14 -26.43
CA SER A 64 -17.35 -6.18 -25.64
C SER A 64 -18.18 -7.43 -25.84
N SER A 65 -17.89 -8.16 -26.92
CA SER A 65 -18.20 -9.58 -27.00
C SER A 65 -17.30 -10.32 -25.99
N ALA A 66 -17.68 -10.19 -24.72
CA ALA A 66 -17.37 -11.12 -23.67
C ALA A 66 -18.49 -10.92 -22.66
N VAL A 67 -19.63 -11.55 -22.97
CA VAL A 67 -20.59 -11.99 -21.98
C VAL A 67 -19.78 -12.80 -20.98
N ALA A 68 -19.27 -12.15 -19.95
CA ALA A 68 -18.83 -12.84 -18.77
C ALA A 68 -20.11 -13.44 -18.22
N ASP A 69 -20.32 -14.72 -18.50
CA ASP A 69 -21.15 -15.61 -17.74
C ASP A 69 -20.82 -15.38 -16.25
N GLN A 70 -21.47 -14.40 -15.62
CA GLN A 70 -21.68 -14.38 -14.19
C GLN A 70 -22.71 -15.46 -13.89
N LYS A 71 -22.33 -16.69 -14.21
CA LYS A 71 -22.98 -17.89 -13.75
C LYS A 71 -22.71 -17.90 -12.25
N ILE A 72 -23.63 -17.29 -11.49
CA ILE A 72 -23.67 -17.42 -10.03
C ILE A 72 -23.48 -18.91 -9.77
N PRO A 73 -22.41 -19.34 -9.07
CA PRO A 73 -22.16 -20.74 -8.85
C PRO A 73 -23.41 -21.34 -8.19
N ALA A 74 -24.15 -22.16 -8.94
CA ALA A 74 -25.37 -22.83 -8.44
C ALA A 74 -25.05 -23.83 -7.30
N ARG A 75 -23.76 -24.04 -7.03
CA ARG A 75 -23.26 -24.85 -5.93
C ARG A 75 -23.32 -24.04 -4.65
N ARG A 76 -24.28 -24.37 -3.79
CA ARG A 76 -24.31 -23.93 -2.39
C ARG A 76 -23.01 -24.38 -1.73
N ARG A 77 -22.14 -23.44 -1.36
CA ARG A 77 -20.91 -23.72 -0.61
C ARG A 77 -21.29 -24.31 0.75
N SER A 78 -20.50 -25.25 1.25
CA SER A 78 -20.69 -25.76 2.61
C SER A 78 -20.39 -24.65 3.62
N ASP A 79 -20.99 -24.73 4.81
CA ASP A 79 -20.75 -23.75 5.88
C ASP A 79 -19.27 -23.71 6.29
N GLU A 80 -18.57 -24.84 6.16
CA GLU A 80 -17.14 -24.94 6.39
C GLU A 80 -16.31 -24.19 5.33
N GLU A 81 -16.69 -24.29 4.06
CA GLU A 81 -16.07 -23.51 2.97
C GLU A 81 -16.29 -22.00 3.18
N LEU A 82 -17.48 -21.60 3.65
CA LEU A 82 -17.78 -20.20 3.98
C LEU A 82 -16.96 -19.67 5.16
N ASN A 83 -16.77 -20.50 6.20
CA ASN A 83 -15.93 -20.13 7.35
C ASN A 83 -14.46 -19.98 6.95
N GLU A 84 -13.95 -20.86 6.09
CA GLU A 84 -12.58 -20.76 5.58
C GLU A 84 -12.37 -19.51 4.72
N ILE A 85 -13.35 -19.12 3.91
CA ILE A 85 -13.30 -17.86 3.14
C ILE A 85 -13.29 -16.66 4.09
N ARG A 86 -14.20 -16.60 5.07
CA ARG A 86 -14.23 -15.50 6.07
C ARG A 86 -12.92 -15.41 6.84
N ARG A 87 -12.31 -16.54 7.18
CA ARG A 87 -11.00 -16.58 7.83
C ARG A 87 -9.90 -16.01 6.92
N ARG A 88 -9.85 -16.40 5.65
CA ARG A 88 -8.88 -15.86 4.67
C ARG A 88 -9.08 -14.36 4.45
N GLU A 89 -10.32 -13.91 4.35
CA GLU A 89 -10.66 -12.49 4.21
C GLU A 89 -10.24 -11.69 5.45
N ALA A 90 -10.54 -12.20 6.66
CA ALA A 90 -10.11 -11.59 7.91
C ALA A 90 -8.58 -11.47 8.00
N LEU A 91 -7.85 -12.51 7.61
CA LEU A 91 -6.38 -12.47 7.55
C LEU A 91 -5.86 -11.50 6.49
N SER A 92 -6.49 -11.44 5.31
CA SER A 92 -6.10 -10.53 4.24
C SER A 92 -6.37 -9.06 4.60
N ASN A 93 -7.39 -8.79 5.42
CA ASN A 93 -7.71 -7.46 5.92
C ASN A 93 -6.79 -7.01 7.06
N LEU A 94 -6.20 -7.97 7.79
CA LEU A 94 -5.16 -7.71 8.80
C LEU A 94 -3.77 -7.54 8.18
N ALA A 95 -3.54 -8.05 6.97
CA ALA A 95 -2.29 -7.81 6.26
C ALA A 95 -2.13 -6.31 6.00
N PRO A 96 -1.01 -5.69 6.40
CA PRO A 96 -0.78 -4.27 6.16
C PRO A 96 -0.86 -4.02 4.66
N LYS A 97 -1.89 -3.27 4.25
CA LYS A 97 -2.11 -2.91 2.85
C LYS A 97 -0.85 -2.15 2.40
N PRO A 98 -0.08 -2.66 1.43
CA PRO A 98 1.14 -1.99 1.01
C PRO A 98 0.75 -0.57 0.56
N ASN A 99 1.39 0.43 1.16
CA ASN A 99 1.11 1.83 0.81
C ASN A 99 1.30 1.99 -0.70
N PRO A 100 0.27 2.39 -1.48
CA PRO A 100 0.37 2.50 -2.93
C PRO A 100 1.49 3.44 -3.37
N GLN A 101 1.92 4.36 -2.50
CA GLN A 101 3.03 5.28 -2.76
C GLN A 101 4.40 4.60 -2.81
N SER A 102 4.61 3.47 -2.13
CA SER A 102 5.89 2.74 -2.17
C SER A 102 6.04 1.90 -3.45
N LEU A 103 4.91 1.51 -4.06
CA LEU A 103 4.85 0.67 -5.26
C LEU A 103 5.23 1.41 -6.54
N VAL A 104 5.04 2.74 -6.59
CA VAL A 104 5.45 3.55 -7.74
C VAL A 104 6.94 3.83 -7.63
N ALA A 105 7.73 3.52 -8.67
CA ALA A 105 9.11 4.00 -8.71
C ALA A 105 9.11 5.51 -8.62
N HIS A 106 9.91 6.06 -7.69
CA HIS A 106 10.04 7.50 -7.61
C HIS A 106 10.49 7.97 -8.99
N LEU A 107 9.65 8.77 -9.62
CA LEU A 107 9.92 9.39 -10.91
C LEU A 107 11.30 10.08 -10.89
N ALA A 108 11.72 10.55 -9.72
CA ALA A 108 13.05 11.08 -9.41
C ALA A 108 14.24 10.15 -9.74
N ILE A 109 14.08 8.82 -9.73
CA ILE A 109 15.16 7.87 -10.11
C ILE A 109 15.07 7.50 -11.59
N VAL A 110 13.85 7.43 -12.13
CA VAL A 110 13.62 7.04 -13.52
C VAL A 110 14.06 8.15 -14.47
N ILE A 111 13.71 9.41 -14.17
CA ILE A 111 14.10 10.58 -14.97
C ILE A 111 15.63 10.64 -15.21
N PRO A 112 16.50 10.62 -14.18
CA PRO A 112 17.93 10.73 -14.42
C PRO A 112 18.48 9.56 -15.24
N ALA A 113 17.93 8.35 -15.10
CA ALA A 113 18.33 7.23 -15.94
C ALA A 113 18.02 7.48 -17.43
N TYR A 114 16.84 8.03 -17.74
CA TYR A 114 16.50 8.44 -19.11
C TYR A 114 17.44 9.53 -19.64
N LEU A 115 17.72 10.54 -18.82
CA LEU A 115 18.63 11.62 -19.19
C LEU A 115 20.04 11.10 -19.48
N LEU A 116 20.52 10.11 -18.72
CA LEU A 116 21.81 9.47 -18.97
C LEU A 116 21.83 8.70 -20.30
N VAL A 117 20.76 8.00 -20.66
CA VAL A 117 20.66 7.35 -21.97
C VAL A 117 20.70 8.39 -23.10
N VAL A 118 19.93 9.48 -22.98
CA VAL A 118 19.92 10.56 -23.97
C VAL A 118 21.29 11.24 -24.05
N ALA A 119 21.92 11.51 -22.92
CA ALA A 119 23.27 12.07 -22.87
C ALA A 119 24.30 11.14 -23.53
N SER A 120 24.17 9.82 -23.34
CA SER A 120 25.01 8.81 -24.01
C SER A 120 24.85 8.87 -25.53
N VAL A 121 23.61 8.99 -26.03
CA VAL A 121 23.35 9.16 -27.48
C VAL A 121 23.98 10.44 -28.01
N ILE A 122 23.75 11.57 -27.33
CA ILE A 122 24.29 12.88 -27.75
C ILE A 122 25.82 12.84 -27.77
N THR A 123 26.45 12.34 -26.72
CA THR A 123 27.91 12.26 -26.62
C THR A 123 28.53 11.28 -27.63
N CYS A 124 27.85 10.17 -27.92
CA CYS A 124 28.26 9.18 -28.91
C CYS A 124 28.13 9.69 -30.35
N PHE A 125 26.95 10.19 -30.75
CA PHE A 125 26.64 10.47 -32.16
C PHE A 125 26.92 11.92 -32.59
N ILE A 126 26.70 12.90 -31.71
CA ILE A 126 26.87 14.32 -32.07
C ILE A 126 28.30 14.77 -31.81
N TYR A 127 28.80 14.54 -30.60
CA TYR A 127 30.13 15.02 -30.20
C TYR A 127 31.27 14.06 -30.53
N ARG A 128 30.96 12.80 -30.89
CA ARG A 128 31.95 11.75 -31.21
C ARG A 128 33.10 11.67 -30.19
N LEU A 129 32.75 11.76 -28.91
CA LEU A 129 33.72 11.68 -27.82
C LEU A 129 34.39 10.30 -27.77
N LYS A 130 35.49 10.18 -27.03
CA LYS A 130 36.11 8.87 -26.74
C LYS A 130 35.08 7.93 -26.13
N ILE A 131 35.10 6.65 -26.54
CA ILE A 131 34.09 5.64 -26.19
C ILE A 131 33.89 5.47 -24.67
N GLU A 132 34.92 5.75 -23.87
CA GLU A 132 34.90 5.67 -22.41
C GLU A 132 33.78 6.54 -21.79
N ILE A 133 33.57 7.75 -22.32
CA ILE A 133 32.61 8.71 -21.78
C ILE A 133 31.15 8.24 -22.00
N PRO A 134 30.66 8.02 -23.23
CA PRO A 134 29.31 7.53 -23.44
C PRO A 134 29.09 6.14 -22.82
N ALA A 135 30.11 5.27 -22.80
CA ALA A 135 30.01 3.97 -22.14
C ALA A 135 29.79 4.11 -20.63
N SER A 136 30.43 5.06 -19.97
CA SER A 136 30.24 5.31 -18.53
C SER A 136 28.81 5.75 -18.19
N PHE A 137 28.25 6.69 -18.96
CA PHE A 137 26.87 7.15 -18.76
C PHE A 137 25.87 6.01 -18.99
N LEU A 138 26.11 5.20 -20.02
CA LEU A 138 25.26 4.08 -20.37
C LEU A 138 25.31 2.98 -19.31
N ALA A 139 26.49 2.67 -18.78
CA ALA A 139 26.66 1.71 -17.71
C ALA A 139 25.92 2.13 -16.43
N ILE A 140 26.00 3.41 -16.06
CA ILE A 140 25.25 3.96 -14.91
C ILE A 140 23.74 3.86 -15.16
N ALA A 141 23.27 4.21 -16.36
CA ALA A 141 21.84 4.11 -16.71
C ALA A 141 21.32 2.66 -16.61
N VAL A 142 22.08 1.69 -17.11
CA VAL A 142 21.74 0.25 -17.02
C VAL A 142 21.74 -0.22 -15.57
N LEU A 143 22.71 0.21 -14.76
CA LEU A 143 22.76 -0.15 -13.34
C LEU A 143 21.52 0.35 -12.59
N ILE A 144 21.08 1.59 -12.87
CA ILE A 144 19.83 2.14 -12.31
C ILE A 144 18.62 1.34 -12.80
N ALA A 145 18.57 0.97 -14.08
CA ALA A 145 17.47 0.16 -14.62
C ALA A 145 17.39 -1.22 -13.94
N ILE A 146 18.52 -1.89 -13.72
CA ILE A 146 18.60 -3.17 -13.00
C ILE A 146 18.08 -2.98 -11.56
N TYR A 147 18.53 -1.93 -10.87
CA TYR A 147 18.08 -1.63 -9.52
C TYR A 147 16.55 -1.43 -9.46
N VAL A 148 15.99 -0.65 -10.38
CA VAL A 148 14.53 -0.41 -10.47
C VAL A 148 13.77 -1.70 -10.78
N PHE A 149 14.30 -2.55 -11.67
CA PHE A 149 13.68 -3.81 -12.07
C PHE A 149 13.48 -4.77 -10.88
N PHE A 150 14.51 -4.90 -10.04
CA PHE A 150 14.46 -5.81 -8.88
C PHE A 150 13.66 -5.23 -7.70
N LYS A 151 13.82 -3.93 -7.41
CA LYS A 151 13.19 -3.32 -6.22
C LYS A 151 11.71 -3.01 -6.40
N LYS A 152 11.23 -2.76 -7.62
CA LYS A 152 9.87 -2.23 -7.86
C LYS A 152 9.15 -2.92 -9.02
N PRO A 153 8.34 -3.97 -8.74
CA PRO A 153 7.71 -4.78 -9.79
C PRO A 153 6.73 -3.99 -10.66
N LEU A 154 6.13 -2.92 -10.15
CA LEU A 154 5.18 -2.08 -10.88
C LEU A 154 5.85 -1.20 -11.95
N SER A 155 7.17 -0.97 -11.84
CA SER A 155 7.96 -0.12 -12.76
C SER A 155 8.79 -0.91 -13.77
N ARG A 156 8.58 -2.23 -13.86
CA ARG A 156 9.33 -3.12 -14.78
C ARG A 156 9.29 -2.63 -16.24
N TYR A 157 8.18 -2.00 -16.65
CA TYR A 157 8.04 -1.43 -17.99
C TYR A 157 9.09 -0.35 -18.29
N HIS A 158 9.37 0.56 -17.35
CA HIS A 158 10.38 1.60 -17.55
C HIS A 158 11.79 1.02 -17.55
N ALA A 159 12.07 0.07 -16.64
CA ALA A 159 13.36 -0.61 -16.62
C ALA A 159 13.63 -1.39 -17.92
N ALA A 160 12.62 -2.11 -18.42
CA ALA A 160 12.70 -2.81 -19.71
C ALA A 160 12.94 -1.84 -20.87
N PHE A 161 12.21 -0.72 -20.90
CA PHE A 161 12.39 0.29 -21.94
C PHE A 161 13.80 0.92 -21.91
N ILE A 162 14.32 1.25 -20.73
CA ILE A 162 15.69 1.75 -20.57
C ILE A 162 16.69 0.70 -21.04
N ALA A 163 16.51 -0.57 -20.70
CA ALA A 163 17.40 -1.65 -21.12
C ALA A 163 17.42 -1.84 -22.65
N VAL A 164 16.24 -1.84 -23.30
CA VAL A 164 16.13 -1.92 -24.76
C VAL A 164 16.79 -0.70 -25.40
N SER A 165 16.53 0.50 -24.89
CA SER A 165 17.16 1.73 -25.39
C SER A 165 18.67 1.65 -25.27
N ALA A 166 19.19 1.23 -24.10
CA ALA A 166 20.62 1.09 -23.89
C ALA A 166 21.25 0.05 -24.82
N PHE A 167 20.59 -1.10 -25.03
CA PHE A 167 21.02 -2.11 -25.99
C PHE A 167 21.14 -1.53 -27.41
N LEU A 168 20.14 -0.77 -27.87
CA LEU A 168 20.21 -0.10 -29.17
C LEU A 168 21.38 0.89 -29.24
N VAL A 169 21.61 1.68 -28.19
CA VAL A 169 22.76 2.61 -28.14
C VAL A 169 24.09 1.86 -28.21
N ILE A 170 24.22 0.71 -27.55
CA ILE A 170 25.42 -0.15 -27.66
C ILE A 170 25.56 -0.66 -29.10
N LEU A 171 24.49 -1.19 -29.68
CA LEU A 171 24.52 -1.78 -31.03
C LEU A 171 24.91 -0.73 -32.09
N PHE A 172 24.23 0.42 -32.11
CA PHE A 172 24.55 1.48 -33.06
C PHE A 172 25.89 2.18 -32.73
N GLY A 173 26.21 2.34 -31.45
CA GLY A 173 27.48 2.91 -31.01
C GLY A 173 28.67 2.05 -31.41
N THR A 174 28.57 0.72 -31.27
CA THR A 174 29.63 -0.21 -31.68
C THR A 174 29.89 -0.12 -33.19
N PHE A 175 28.85 -0.04 -34.03
CA PHE A 175 29.03 0.20 -35.47
C PHE A 175 29.67 1.56 -35.78
N GLN A 176 29.34 2.60 -35.01
CA GLN A 176 29.90 3.93 -35.19
C GLN A 176 31.40 4.01 -34.84
N TYR A 177 31.82 3.32 -33.78
CA TYR A 177 33.23 3.32 -33.32
C TYR A 177 34.09 2.26 -34.00
N PHE A 178 33.51 1.15 -34.42
CA PHE A 178 34.22 0.04 -35.06
C PHE A 178 33.62 -0.24 -36.45
N PRO A 179 33.71 0.71 -37.40
CA PRO A 179 33.15 0.53 -38.74
C PRO A 179 33.81 -0.65 -39.48
N HIS A 180 35.02 -1.03 -39.09
CA HIS A 180 35.72 -2.20 -39.63
C HIS A 180 34.98 -3.53 -39.39
N LEU A 181 34.10 -3.63 -38.38
CA LEU A 181 33.28 -4.82 -38.15
C LEU A 181 32.21 -5.03 -39.24
N LEU A 182 31.90 -4.00 -40.05
CA LEU A 182 30.94 -4.09 -41.14
C LEU A 182 31.57 -4.62 -42.44
N ASN A 183 32.87 -4.42 -42.60
CA ASN A 183 33.61 -4.80 -43.79
C ASN A 183 34.55 -5.94 -43.39
N GLY A 184 34.03 -7.17 -43.31
CA GLY A 184 34.78 -8.35 -42.85
C GLY A 184 35.99 -8.69 -43.73
N THR A 185 37.10 -7.99 -43.51
CA THR A 185 38.41 -8.21 -44.13
C THR A 185 39.38 -8.78 -43.12
#